data_AF-A0A968WKC9-F1
#
_entry.id   AF-A0A968WKC9-F1
#
_cell.length_a   1.000
_cell.length_b   1.000
_cell.length_c   1.000
_cell.angle_alpha   90.00
_cell.angle_beta   90.00
_cell.angle_gamma   90.00
#
_symmetry.space_group_name_H-M   'P 1'
#
loop_
_entity.id
_entity.type
_entity.pdbx_description
1 polymer ?
#
loop_
_entity_poly.entity_id
_entity_poly.type
_entity_poly.pdbx_seq_one_letter_code
_entity_poly.pdbx_strand_id
1 'polypeptide(L)'
;AGQRHAKKPAGETENNSGEYRREPGARAELIIAPKTPVTYNDPSLTEKVVPSLQRAVGEENVSRINAVTGAEDFAFFQQKVPGFFFFVGACPPSIELSKAPSHHTPDFMLDERGMLPGLKAMLNVTLDYMFMSK
;
A
#
# COMPACT_ATOMS: atom_id res chain seq x y z
N ALA A 1 11.66 -40.11 10.43
CA ALA A 1 11.99 -39.10 11.45
C ALA A 1 11.56 -37.73 10.92
N GLY A 2 10.42 -37.21 11.39
CA GLY A 2 9.84 -35.98 10.87
C GLY A 2 10.55 -34.74 11.42
N GLN A 3 11.15 -33.95 10.53
CA GLN A 3 11.60 -32.60 10.89
C GLN A 3 10.36 -31.71 11.05
N ARG A 4 10.19 -31.15 12.25
CA ARG A 4 9.19 -30.13 12.53
C ARG A 4 9.67 -28.83 11.89
N HIS A 5 8.93 -28.32 10.91
CA HIS A 5 9.14 -26.96 10.44
C HIS A 5 8.67 -25.98 11.51
N ALA A 6 9.61 -25.28 12.13
CA ALA A 6 9.31 -24.08 12.91
C ALA A 6 8.70 -23.03 11.95
N LYS A 7 7.55 -22.45 12.33
CA LYS A 7 6.99 -21.28 11.63
C LYS A 7 7.95 -20.11 11.85
N LYS A 8 8.69 -19.70 10.81
CA LYS A 8 9.39 -18.40 10.77
C LYS A 8 8.35 -17.27 10.68
N PRO A 9 8.62 -16.10 11.29
CA PRO A 9 7.72 -14.94 11.25
C PRO A 9 7.59 -14.36 9.84
N ALA A 10 6.44 -13.76 9.54
CA ALA A 10 6.16 -13.14 8.27
C ALA A 10 7.06 -11.91 8.06
N GLY A 11 7.90 -11.92 7.01
CA GLY A 11 8.75 -10.79 6.64
C GLY A 11 10.04 -11.15 5.90
N GLU A 12 10.54 -12.38 6.07
CA GLU A 12 11.71 -12.87 5.33
C GLU A 12 11.26 -13.72 4.14
N THR A 13 11.34 -13.17 2.92
CA THR A 13 11.38 -14.03 1.71
C THR A 13 12.84 -14.30 1.39
N GLU A 14 13.41 -15.32 2.04
CA GLU A 14 14.59 -15.99 1.49
C GLU A 14 14.18 -16.66 0.17
N ASN A 15 15.05 -16.59 -0.84
CA ASN A 15 14.92 -17.34 -2.10
C ASN A 15 14.84 -18.84 -1.78
N ASN A 16 13.63 -19.37 -1.58
CA ASN A 16 13.44 -20.79 -1.34
C ASN A 16 13.33 -21.52 -2.67
N SER A 17 14.50 -21.87 -3.24
CA SER A 17 14.58 -22.90 -4.28
C SER A 17 14.32 -24.27 -3.64
N GLY A 18 13.13 -24.82 -3.86
CA GLY A 18 12.76 -26.15 -3.39
C GLY A 18 12.76 -27.17 -4.53
N GLU A 19 13.43 -28.31 -4.35
CA GLU A 19 13.22 -29.49 -5.20
C GLU A 19 11.97 -30.24 -4.72
N TYR A 20 11.00 -30.43 -5.62
CA TYR A 20 9.79 -31.19 -5.31
C TYR A 20 9.73 -32.47 -6.16
N ARG A 21 9.67 -33.64 -5.50
CA ARG A 21 9.62 -34.96 -6.16
C ARG A 21 8.23 -35.58 -5.96
N ARG A 22 7.42 -35.60 -7.02
CA ARG A 22 6.08 -36.22 -6.99
C ARG A 22 6.07 -37.69 -7.43
N GLU A 23 7.08 -38.14 -8.20
CA GLU A 23 7.20 -39.51 -8.72
C GLU A 23 8.68 -39.92 -8.88
N PRO A 24 9.01 -41.23 -9.01
CA PRO A 24 10.37 -41.68 -9.29
C PRO A 24 10.84 -41.21 -10.68
N GLY A 25 11.58 -40.09 -10.74
CA GLY A 25 12.29 -39.64 -11.94
C GLY A 25 11.98 -38.22 -12.40
N ALA A 26 10.89 -37.61 -11.93
CA ALA A 26 10.60 -36.21 -12.20
C ALA A 26 11.21 -35.30 -11.13
N ARG A 27 11.92 -34.26 -11.57
CA ARG A 27 12.38 -33.15 -10.73
C ARG A 27 11.74 -31.85 -11.21
N ALA A 28 11.29 -31.02 -10.27
CA ALA A 28 10.86 -29.66 -10.54
C ALA A 28 11.67 -28.69 -9.67
N GLU A 29 12.12 -27.60 -10.28
CA GLU A 29 12.75 -26.47 -9.61
C GLU A 29 11.70 -25.37 -9.42
N LEU A 30 11.49 -24.96 -8.16
CA LEU A 30 10.61 -23.84 -7.83
C LEU A 30 11.46 -22.61 -7.54
N ILE A 31 11.30 -21.56 -8.34
CA ILE A 31 11.94 -20.26 -8.09
C ILE A 31 10.86 -19.27 -7.65
N ILE A 32 10.93 -18.81 -6.41
CA ILE A 32 10.08 -17.73 -5.90
C ILE A 32 10.93 -16.46 -5.87
N ALA A 33 10.73 -15.59 -6.86
CA ALA A 33 11.39 -14.29 -6.90
C ALA A 33 10.56 -13.25 -6.12
N PRO A 34 11.13 -12.59 -5.09
CA PRO A 34 10.47 -11.46 -4.46
C PRO A 34 10.26 -10.34 -5.49
N LYS A 35 9.08 -9.72 -5.45
CA LYS A 35 8.72 -8.59 -6.30
C LYS A 35 8.66 -7.32 -5.46
N THR A 36 7.57 -6.57 -5.56
CA THR A 36 7.34 -5.36 -4.80
C THR A 36 7.16 -5.68 -3.31
N PRO A 37 7.90 -5.01 -2.41
CA PRO A 37 7.64 -5.08 -0.98
C PRO A 37 6.24 -4.55 -0.63
N VAL A 38 5.82 -4.75 0.61
CA VAL A 38 4.58 -4.16 1.11
C VAL A 38 4.76 -2.65 1.24
N THR A 39 3.86 -1.88 0.62
CA THR A 39 3.72 -0.44 0.89
C THR A 39 3.21 -0.27 2.31
N TYR A 40 4.08 0.22 3.18
CA TYR A 40 3.84 0.26 4.62
C TYR A 40 4.08 1.67 5.15
N ASN A 41 2.98 2.30 5.58
CA ASN A 41 3.06 3.62 6.20
C ASN A 41 3.66 3.50 7.60
N ASP A 42 4.74 4.25 7.85
CA ASP A 42 5.32 4.35 9.18
C ASP A 42 4.25 4.87 10.17
N PRO A 43 3.95 4.16 11.27
CA PRO A 43 2.89 4.57 12.18
C PRO A 43 3.13 5.94 12.82
N SER A 44 4.36 6.25 13.21
CA SER A 44 4.69 7.51 13.87
C SER A 44 4.55 8.71 12.92
N LEU A 45 5.01 8.55 11.67
CA LEU A 45 4.83 9.54 10.61
C LEU A 45 3.35 9.70 10.26
N THR A 46 2.61 8.60 10.21
CA THR A 46 1.16 8.61 9.95
C THR A 46 0.42 9.46 10.97
N GLU A 47 0.60 9.19 12.27
CA GLU A 47 -0.05 10.00 13.32
C GLU A 47 0.37 11.47 13.25
N LYS A 48 1.63 11.74 12.86
CA LYS A 48 2.15 13.10 12.72
C LYS A 48 1.47 13.88 11.59
N VAL A 49 1.18 13.25 10.44
CA VAL A 49 0.68 13.97 9.24
C VAL A 49 -0.85 13.91 9.06
N VAL A 50 -1.56 13.00 9.73
CA VAL A 50 -3.04 12.94 9.69
C VAL A 50 -3.71 14.28 10.02
N PRO A 51 -3.27 15.05 11.03
CA PRO A 51 -3.83 16.38 11.31
C PRO A 51 -3.71 17.36 10.13
N SER A 52 -2.65 17.25 9.32
CA SER A 52 -2.48 18.08 8.11
C SER A 52 -3.51 17.72 7.04
N LEU A 53 -3.83 16.43 6.88
CA LEU A 53 -4.90 16.00 5.98
C LEU A 53 -6.26 16.52 6.47
N GLN A 54 -6.56 16.38 7.77
CA GLN A 54 -7.82 16.83 8.35
C GLN A 54 -8.01 18.35 8.19
N ARG A 55 -6.95 19.16 8.35
CA ARG A 55 -7.01 20.60 8.05
C ARG A 55 -7.22 20.90 6.57
N ALA A 56 -6.65 20.10 5.67
CA ALA A 56 -6.72 20.33 4.24
C ALA A 56 -8.11 20.04 3.65
N VAL A 57 -8.77 18.99 4.13
CA VAL A 57 -10.01 18.48 3.53
C VAL A 57 -11.18 18.29 4.49
N GLY A 58 -11.02 18.57 5.78
CA GLY A 58 -12.04 18.29 6.82
C GLY A 58 -11.83 16.91 7.44
N GLU A 59 -12.10 16.78 8.74
CA GLU A 59 -11.91 15.54 9.49
C GLU A 59 -12.82 14.42 8.99
N GLU A 60 -14.05 14.76 8.60
CA GLU A 60 -15.04 13.83 8.04
C GLU A 60 -14.63 13.22 6.69
N ASN A 61 -13.67 13.84 6.00
CA ASN A 61 -13.17 13.40 4.69
C ASN A 61 -11.85 12.62 4.80
N VAL A 62 -11.36 12.34 6.02
CA VAL A 62 -10.16 11.54 6.26
C VAL A 62 -10.56 10.26 6.99
N SER A 63 -10.26 9.12 6.39
CA SER A 63 -10.55 7.81 6.98
C SER A 63 -9.33 6.90 6.95
N ARG A 64 -9.25 6.01 7.94
CA ARG A 64 -8.32 4.87 7.88
C ARG A 64 -8.97 3.76 7.09
N ILE A 65 -8.19 3.16 6.20
CA ILE A 65 -8.61 2.00 5.41
C ILE A 65 -7.86 0.75 5.84
N ASN A 66 -8.44 -0.40 5.55
CA ASN A 66 -7.72 -1.67 5.63
C ASN A 66 -6.66 -1.74 4.53
N ALA A 67 -5.67 -2.62 4.71
CA ALA A 67 -4.71 -2.92 3.65
C ALA A 67 -5.43 -3.44 2.39
N VAL A 68 -4.92 -3.03 1.24
CA VAL A 68 -5.41 -3.47 -0.08
C VAL A 68 -4.41 -4.44 -0.70
N THR A 69 -4.86 -5.23 -1.68
CA THR A 69 -4.03 -6.26 -2.35
C THR A 69 -3.19 -5.72 -3.51
N GLY A 70 -3.32 -4.43 -3.83
CA GLY A 70 -2.52 -3.77 -4.88
C GLY A 70 -1.04 -3.70 -4.50
N ALA A 71 -0.16 -3.99 -5.46
CA ALA A 71 1.27 -3.77 -5.32
C ALA A 71 1.63 -2.37 -5.82
N GLU A 72 2.47 -1.65 -5.08
CA GLU A 72 2.84 -0.26 -5.37
C GLU A 72 4.35 -0.08 -5.14
N ASP A 73 5.07 0.40 -6.15
CA ASP A 73 6.53 0.45 -6.13
C ASP A 73 7.09 1.58 -5.23
N PHE A 74 6.22 2.49 -4.77
CA PHE A 74 6.54 3.42 -3.70
C PHE A 74 7.12 2.74 -2.45
N ALA A 75 6.78 1.46 -2.23
CA ALA A 75 7.34 0.63 -1.17
C ALA A 75 8.88 0.59 -1.16
N PHE A 76 9.54 0.72 -2.32
CA PHE A 76 11.00 0.74 -2.40
C PHE A 76 11.61 2.02 -1.79
N PHE A 77 10.91 3.16 -1.85
CA PHE A 77 11.32 4.36 -1.11
C PHE A 77 11.16 4.16 0.39
N GLN A 78 10.07 3.51 0.81
CA GLN A 78 9.78 3.22 2.23
C GLN A 78 10.78 2.26 2.88
N GLN A 79 11.55 1.50 2.09
CA GLN A 79 12.68 0.70 2.61
C GLN A 79 13.89 1.54 3.03
N LYS A 80 13.98 2.80 2.57
CA LYS A 80 15.13 3.67 2.82
C LYS A 80 14.85 4.74 3.86
N VAL A 81 13.61 5.23 3.90
CA VAL A 81 13.17 6.29 4.82
C VAL A 81 11.72 6.02 5.26
N PRO A 82 11.29 6.50 6.44
CA PRO A 82 9.88 6.50 6.80
C PRO A 82 9.06 7.21 5.72
N GLY A 83 8.05 6.54 5.18
CA GLY A 83 7.20 7.11 4.15
C GLY A 83 5.72 6.95 4.48
N PHE A 84 4.92 7.82 3.88
CA PHE A 84 3.48 7.85 4.04
C PHE A 84 2.83 7.96 2.66
N PHE A 85 1.97 7.00 2.35
CA PHE A 85 1.22 6.87 1.11
C PHE A 85 -0.28 6.90 1.43
N PHE A 86 -1.07 7.68 0.70
CA PHE A 86 -2.50 7.82 0.95
C PHE A 86 -3.28 7.86 -0.36
N PHE A 87 -4.53 7.41 -0.31
CA PHE A 87 -5.44 7.46 -1.45
C PHE A 87 -6.20 8.78 -1.47
N VAL A 88 -6.48 9.28 -2.66
CA VAL A 88 -7.39 10.40 -2.90
C VAL A 88 -8.68 9.83 -3.47
N GLY A 89 -9.81 10.11 -2.81
CA GLY A 89 -11.12 9.67 -3.27
C GLY A 89 -11.44 10.29 -4.63
N ALA A 90 -11.79 9.44 -5.60
CA ALA A 90 -12.10 9.87 -6.96
C ALA A 90 -13.25 9.07 -7.60
N CYS A 91 -14.00 8.32 -6.81
CA CYS A 91 -15.22 7.67 -7.29
C CYS A 91 -16.32 8.72 -7.50
N PRO A 92 -17.00 8.75 -8.67
CA PRO A 92 -18.15 9.60 -8.88
C PRO A 92 -19.23 9.35 -7.80
N PRO A 93 -19.82 10.40 -7.18
CA PRO A 93 -20.87 10.29 -6.16
C PRO A 93 -22.15 9.60 -6.64
N SER A 94 -22.38 9.55 -7.95
CA SER A 94 -23.51 8.85 -8.56
C SER A 94 -23.32 7.32 -8.58
N ILE A 95 -22.12 6.83 -8.25
CA ILE A 95 -21.77 5.41 -8.28
C ILE A 95 -21.57 4.93 -6.84
N GLU A 96 -22.26 3.86 -6.49
CA GLU A 96 -22.03 3.17 -5.22
C GLU A 96 -20.62 2.55 -5.22
N LEU A 97 -19.83 2.81 -4.17
CA LEU A 97 -18.43 2.36 -4.09
C LEU A 97 -18.24 0.85 -4.32
N SER A 98 -19.19 0.04 -3.85
CA SER A 98 -19.17 -1.43 -4.02
C SER A 98 -19.32 -1.88 -5.48
N LYS A 99 -19.80 -1.00 -6.35
CA LYS A 99 -20.06 -1.22 -7.78
C LYS A 99 -19.13 -0.42 -8.68
N ALA A 100 -18.26 0.40 -8.10
CA ALA A 100 -17.33 1.23 -8.85
C ALA A 100 -16.35 0.34 -9.65
N PRO A 101 -16.14 0.61 -10.94
CA PRO A 101 -15.11 -0.08 -11.72
C PRO A 101 -13.75 0.07 -11.03
N SER A 102 -13.03 -1.05 -10.86
CA SER A 102 -11.71 -1.04 -10.24
C SER A 102 -10.66 -0.44 -11.16
N HIS A 103 -9.48 -0.12 -10.62
CA HIS A 103 -8.31 0.16 -11.43
C HIS A 103 -8.05 -1.00 -12.42
N HIS A 104 -7.55 -0.68 -13.62
CA HIS A 104 -7.28 -1.62 -14.72
C HIS A 104 -8.48 -2.26 -15.43
N THR A 105 -9.69 -1.73 -15.27
CA THR A 105 -10.84 -2.12 -16.12
C THR A 105 -11.03 -1.12 -17.28
N PRO A 106 -11.63 -1.53 -18.42
CA PRO A 106 -11.94 -0.61 -19.52
C PRO A 106 -12.99 0.44 -19.13
N ASP A 107 -13.83 0.15 -18.13
CA ASP A 107 -14.86 1.04 -17.61
C ASP A 107 -14.33 1.98 -16.51
N PHE A 108 -13.02 1.97 -16.23
CA PHE A 108 -12.42 2.84 -15.24
C PHE A 108 -12.76 4.31 -15.52
N MET A 109 -13.21 5.01 -14.48
CA MET A 109 -13.53 6.42 -14.55
C MET A 109 -13.14 7.13 -13.26
N LEU A 110 -12.83 8.41 -13.39
CA LEU A 110 -12.36 9.26 -12.32
C LEU A 110 -13.26 10.49 -12.21
N ASP A 111 -13.62 10.88 -11.00
CA ASP A 111 -14.17 12.19 -10.69
C ASP A 111 -13.06 13.20 -10.43
N GLU A 112 -12.82 14.10 -11.39
CA GLU A 112 -11.79 15.13 -11.32
C GLU A 112 -11.95 16.10 -10.15
N ARG A 113 -13.14 16.17 -9.53
CA ARG A 113 -13.34 16.97 -8.32
C ARG A 113 -12.44 16.51 -7.16
N GLY A 114 -11.95 15.27 -7.19
CA GLY A 114 -10.96 14.75 -6.23
C GLY A 114 -9.56 15.37 -6.39
N MET A 115 -9.23 15.95 -7.54
CA MET A 115 -7.89 16.50 -7.79
C MET A 115 -7.55 17.70 -6.89
N LEU A 116 -8.51 18.61 -6.66
CA LEU A 116 -8.28 19.78 -5.81
C LEU A 116 -8.08 19.40 -4.33
N PRO A 117 -8.91 18.54 -3.71
CA PRO A 117 -8.63 17.96 -2.40
C PRO A 117 -7.27 17.24 -2.34
N GLY A 118 -6.92 16.45 -3.35
CA GLY A 118 -5.62 15.76 -3.42
C GLY A 118 -4.44 16.74 -3.41
N LEU A 119 -4.52 17.81 -4.20
CA LEU A 119 -3.50 18.86 -4.23
C LEU A 119 -3.39 19.56 -2.86
N LYS A 120 -4.52 19.95 -2.26
CA LYS A 120 -4.54 20.57 -0.93
C LYS A 120 -3.93 19.65 0.13
N ALA A 121 -4.29 18.37 0.11
CA ALA A 121 -3.76 17.37 1.03
C ALA A 121 -2.23 17.26 0.91
N MET A 122 -1.71 17.08 -0.31
CA MET A 122 -0.28 16.97 -0.56
C MET A 122 0.49 18.23 -0.11
N LEU A 123 -0.02 19.42 -0.44
CA LEU A 123 0.61 20.69 -0.05
C LEU A 123 0.62 20.89 1.46
N ASN A 124 -0.50 20.63 2.15
CA ASN A 124 -0.58 20.77 3.61
C ASN A 124 0.34 19.79 4.31
N VAL A 125 0.34 18.51 3.91
CA VAL A 125 1.27 17.51 4.47
C VAL A 125 2.72 17.95 4.28
N THR A 126 3.08 18.41 3.07
CA THR A 126 4.46 18.82 2.76
C THR A 126 4.89 20.04 3.59
N LEU A 127 4.09 21.12 3.57
CA LEU A 127 4.43 22.37 4.26
C LEU A 127 4.46 22.17 5.77
N ASP A 128 3.45 21.52 6.33
CA ASP A 128 3.42 21.26 7.76
C ASP A 128 4.60 20.38 8.18
N TYR A 129 4.89 19.31 7.44
CA TYR A 129 6.04 18.46 7.76
C TYR A 129 7.37 19.23 7.72
N MET A 130 7.56 20.13 6.75
CA MET A 130 8.76 20.95 6.64
C MET A 130 8.91 21.97 7.78
N PHE A 131 7.80 22.53 8.27
CA PHE A 131 7.80 23.61 9.27
C PHE A 131 7.38 23.16 10.68
N MET A 132 7.05 21.87 10.86
CA MET A 132 6.81 21.28 12.17
C MET A 132 8.07 21.38 13.03
N SER A 133 7.91 21.95 14.23
CA SER A 133 8.95 21.87 15.26
C SER A 133 9.35 20.42 15.48
N LYS A 134 10.67 20.18 15.56
CA LYS A 134 11.23 18.85 15.82
C LYS A 134 10.89 18.37 17.22
#